data_AF-A0A7Y9FQK5-F1
#
_entry.id   AF-A0A7Y9FQK5-F1
#
_cell.length_a   1.000
_cell.length_b   1.000
_cell.length_c   1.000
_cell.angle_alpha   90.00
_cell.angle_beta   90.00
_cell.angle_gamma   90.00
#
_symmetry.space_group_name_H-M   'P 1'
#
loop_
_entity.id
_entity.type
_entity.pdbx_description
1 polymer ?
#
loop_
_entity_poly.entity_id
_entity_poly.type
_entity_poly.pdbx_seq_one_letter_code
_entity_poly.pdbx_strand_id
1 'polypeptide(L)' 'MSGLASLLAAPPEVRAAALSLLDEMSEPLAPRELERTLQAGGLTRSAARRAMHALRHVELIALVPR' A
#
# COMPACT_ATOMS: atom_id res chain seq x y z
N MET A 1 12.16 12.96 -8.54
CA MET A 1 12.68 11.76 -7.86
C MET A 1 11.51 11.07 -7.17
N SER A 2 11.39 9.74 -7.25
CA SER A 2 10.31 9.05 -6.55
C SER A 2 10.58 9.04 -5.04
N GLY A 3 9.54 9.20 -4.22
CA GLY A 3 9.68 9.15 -2.76
C GLY A 3 10.31 7.84 -2.26
N LEU A 4 10.07 6.73 -2.98
CA LEU A 4 10.70 5.44 -2.73
C LEU A 4 12.22 5.48 -2.93
N ALA A 5 12.71 6.14 -3.97
CA ALA A 5 14.15 6.28 -4.20
C ALA A 5 14.83 7.10 -3.09
N SER A 6 14.17 8.15 -2.60
CA SER A 6 14.65 8.95 -1.48
C SER A 6 14.68 8.14 -0.17
N LEU A 7 13.68 7.29 0.07
CA LEU A 7 13.61 6.43 1.26
C LEU A 7 14.71 5.35 1.26
N LEU A 8 14.98 4.74 0.11
CA LEU A 8 16.03 3.71 -0.02
C LEU A 8 17.43 4.30 0.19
N ALA A 9 17.65 5.54 -0.23
CA ALA A 9 18.91 6.27 -0.06
C ALA A 9 19.11 6.87 1.34
N ALA A 10 18.09 6.83 2.21
CA ALA A 10 18.15 7.39 3.56
C ALA A 10 19.06 6.56 4.50
N PRO A 11 19.60 7.19 5.56
CA PRO A 11 20.31 6.47 6.63
C PRO A 11 19.47 5.32 7.21
N PRO A 12 20.10 4.23 7.67
CA PRO A 12 19.41 3.04 8.12
C PRO A 12 18.37 3.30 9.23
N GLU A 13 18.68 4.19 10.18
CA GLU A 13 17.78 4.50 11.29
C GLU A 13 16.53 5.26 10.81
N VAL A 14 16.71 6.19 9.87
CA VAL A 14 15.62 6.97 9.27
C VAL A 14 14.72 6.07 8.43
N ARG A 15 15.32 5.16 7.66
CA ARG A 15 14.58 4.18 6.85
C ARG A 15 13.76 3.24 7.72
N ALA A 16 14.34 2.73 8.82
CA ALA A 16 13.65 1.84 9.75
C ALA A 16 12.45 2.54 10.42
N ALA A 17 12.61 3.78 10.89
CA ALA A 17 11.52 4.53 11.50
C ALA A 17 10.39 4.84 10.50
N ALA A 18 10.72 5.20 9.27
CA ALA A 18 9.74 5.46 8.22
C ALA A 18 8.98 4.18 7.81
N LEU A 19 9.67 3.04 7.72
CA LEU A 19 9.02 1.75 7.46
C LEU A 19 8.12 1.33 8.63
N SER A 20 8.55 1.51 9.88
CA SER A 20 7.73 1.22 11.06
C SER A 20 6.47 2.09 11.12
N LEU A 21 6.56 3.37 10.74
CA LEU A 21 5.40 4.26 10.64
C LEU A 21 4.46 3.83 9.50
N LEU A 22 5.01 3.43 8.35
CA LEU A 22 4.21 2.88 7.26
C LEU A 22 3.52 1.58 7.68
N ASP A 23 4.21 0.71 8.42
CA ASP A 23 3.65 -0.50 8.99
C ASP A 23 2.49 -0.17 9.97
N GLU A 24 2.68 0.78 10.89
CA GLU A 24 1.63 1.27 11.80
C GLU A 24 0.44 1.89 11.06
N MET A 25 0.71 2.65 9.98
CA MET A 25 -0.33 3.24 9.13
C MET A 25 -1.00 2.21 8.21
N SER A 26 -0.38 1.04 8.01
CA SER A 26 -0.85 -0.01 7.11
C SER A 26 -1.76 -1.02 7.80
N GLU A 27 -2.60 -0.56 8.73
CA GLU A 27 -3.66 -1.38 9.33
C GLU A 27 -4.36 -2.18 8.21
N PRO A 28 -4.33 -3.52 8.26
CA PRO A 28 -4.48 -4.30 7.05
C PRO A 28 -5.90 -4.13 6.50
N LEU A 29 -5.98 -3.52 5.32
CA LEU A 29 -7.27 -3.20 4.72
C LEU A 29 -7.98 -4.49 4.30
N ALA A 30 -9.27 -4.59 4.62
CA ALA A 30 -10.07 -5.64 4.05
C ALA A 30 -10.12 -5.44 2.52
N PRO A 31 -10.17 -6.53 1.72
CA PRO A 31 -10.18 -6.42 0.26
C PRO A 31 -11.28 -5.51 -0.31
N ARG A 32 -12.41 -5.41 0.40
CA ARG A 32 -13.53 -4.52 0.05
C ARG A 32 -13.23 -3.05 0.32
N GLU A 33 -12.42 -2.74 1.33
CA GLU A 33 -12.02 -1.38 1.68
C GLU A 33 -10.99 -0.88 0.68
N LEU A 34 -10.01 -1.72 0.32
CA LEU A 34 -9.06 -1.39 -0.74
C LEU A 34 -9.75 -1.12 -2.09
N GLU A 35 -10.72 -1.95 -2.49
CA GLU A 35 -11.49 -1.73 -3.73
C GLU A 35 -12.28 -0.40 -3.68
N ARG A 36 -12.84 -0.03 -2.52
CA ARG A 36 -13.56 1.24 -2.31
C ARG A 36 -12.61 2.44 -2.36
N THR A 37 -11.44 2.36 -1.72
CA THR A 37 -10.44 3.43 -1.74
C THR A 37 -9.94 3.69 -3.16
N LEU A 38 -9.70 2.63 -3.93
CA LEU A 38 -9.32 2.73 -5.35
C LEU A 38 -10.43 3.38 -6.19
N GLN A 39 -11.69 3.05 -5.93
CA GLN A 39 -12.84 3.71 -6.59
C GLN A 39 -12.96 5.19 -6.22
N ALA A 40 -12.77 5.54 -4.94
CA ALA A 40 -12.75 6.92 -4.49
C ALA A 40 -11.62 7.74 -5.16
N GLY A 41 -10.50 7.07 -5.51
CA GLY A 41 -9.42 7.64 -6.32
C GLY A 41 -9.72 7.77 -7.82
N GLY A 42 -10.95 7.47 -8.27
CA GLY A 42 -11.39 7.65 -9.66
C GLY A 42 -11.29 6.41 -10.54
N LEU A 43 -10.91 5.25 -10.00
CA LEU A 43 -10.93 4.00 -10.76
C LEU A 43 -12.34 3.47 -10.91
N THR A 44 -12.67 2.95 -12.10
CA THR A 44 -13.89 2.17 -12.28
C THR A 44 -13.84 0.90 -11.45
N ARG A 45 -15.00 0.34 -11.09
CA ARG A 45 -15.09 -0.90 -10.29
C ARG A 45 -14.24 -2.05 -10.84
N SER A 46 -14.25 -2.25 -12.16
CA SER A 46 -13.47 -3.31 -12.81
C SER A 46 -11.96 -3.03 -12.75
N ALA A 47 -11.54 -1.76 -12.89
CA ALA A 47 -10.14 -1.36 -12.77
C ALA A 47 -9.65 -1.45 -11.31
N ALA A 48 -10.45 -1.00 -10.34
CA ALA A 48 -10.16 -1.11 -8.92
C ALA A 48 -10.00 -2.57 -8.47
N ARG A 49 -10.87 -3.48 -8.96
CA ARG A 49 -10.76 -4.91 -8.65
C ARG A 49 -9.49 -5.55 -9.22
N ARG A 50 -9.10 -5.20 -10.45
CA ARG A 50 -7.82 -5.66 -11.02
C ARG A 50 -6.63 -5.12 -10.26
N ALA A 51 -6.63 -3.84 -9.91
CA ALA A 51 -5.58 -3.21 -9.12
C ALA A 51 -5.46 -3.83 -7.72
N MET A 52 -6.58 -4.09 -7.03
CA MET A 52 -6.59 -4.80 -5.75
C MET A 52 -5.97 -6.21 -5.86
N HIS A 53 -6.30 -6.96 -6.91
CA HIS A 53 -5.67 -8.28 -7.14
C HIS A 53 -4.18 -8.18 -7.43
N ALA A 54 -3.71 -7.17 -8.18
CA ALA A 54 -2.29 -6.94 -8.42
C ALA A 54 -1.56 -6.56 -7.12
N LEU A 55 -2.17 -5.71 -6.30
CA LEU A 55 -1.62 -5.25 -5.03
C LEU A 55 -1.49 -6.37 -3.98
N ARG A 56 -2.31 -7.43 -4.05
CA ARG A 56 -2.12 -8.66 -3.22
C ARG A 56 -0.76 -9.33 -3.42
N HIS A 57 -0.13 -9.12 -4.55
CA HIS A 57 1.17 -9.73 -4.88
C HIS A 57 2.33 -8.77 -4.62
N VAL A 58 2.07 -7.58 -4.10
CA VAL A 58 3.08 -6.58 -3.76
C VAL A 58 3.16 -6.52 -2.24
N GLU A 59 4.32 -6.82 -1.66
CA GLU A 59 4.57 -6.83 -0.19
C GLU A 59 4.52 -5.44 0.47
N LEU A 60 3.88 -4.45 -0.17
CA LEU A 60 3.73 -3.09 0.33
C LEU A 60 2.41 -2.85 1.08
N ILE A 61 1.43 -3.76 0.97
CA ILE A 61 0.13 -3.62 1.64
C ILE A 61 -0.17 -4.93 2.38
N ALA A 62 -0.19 -4.87 3.71
CA ALA A 62 -0.72 -5.97 4.51
C ALA A 62 -2.22 -6.14 4.18
N LEU A 63 -2.57 -7.23 3.52
CA LEU A 63 -3.97 -7.59 3.27
C LEU A 63 -4.36 -8.73 4.20
N VAL A 64 -5.47 -8.57 4.91
CA VAL A 64 -6.01 -9.65 5.75
C VAL A 64 -6.43 -10.81 4.84
N PRO A 65 -5.82 -12.01 4.97
CA PRO A 65 -6.35 -13.22 4.36
C PRO A 65 -7.71 -13.53 4.98
N ARG A 66 -8.67 -13.98 4.17
CA ARG A 66 -9.97 -14.42 4.70
C ARG A 66 -9.82 -15.73 5.46
#